data_AF-A0A1I8INV4-F1
#
_entry.id   AF-A0A1I8INV4-F1
#
_cell.length_a   1.000
_cell.length_b   1.000
_cell.length_c   1.000
_cell.angle_alpha   90.00
_cell.angle_beta   90.00
_cell.angle_gamma   90.00
#
_symmetry.space_group_name_H-M   'P 1'
#
loop_
_entity.id
_entity.type
_entity.pdbx_description
1 polymer ?
#
loop_
_entity_poly.entity_id
_entity_poly.type
_entity_poly.pdbx_seq_one_letter_code
_entity_poly.pdbx_strand_id
1 'polypeptide(L)'
;MRHLAEPDLLVFLGSLRVANLDQMQQDSLFMSDIPLFDVTRELITINQQQKADHTINQKLNEATTQLFKMTLALEEERQKTDNLLYQMLPKRVAESLRNGERVDAEKFSMVTVLFSDIVGFTDICSGSSPEAVITMLNSIFTLFDQHTEVHQVY
;
A
#
# COMPACT_ATOMS: atom_id res chain seq x y z
N MET A 1 39.22 -41.41 17.71
CA MET A 1 40.49 -41.82 18.36
C MET A 1 40.89 -43.16 17.79
N ARG A 2 42.09 -43.26 17.20
CA ARG A 2 42.64 -44.51 16.66
C ARG A 2 44.01 -44.74 17.28
N HIS A 3 44.27 -45.96 17.73
CA HIS A 3 45.58 -46.39 18.18
C HIS A 3 46.37 -46.92 16.98
N LEU A 4 47.61 -46.48 16.84
CA LEU A 4 48.59 -46.97 15.87
C LEU A 4 49.60 -47.82 16.64
N ALA A 5 49.81 -49.06 16.20
CA ALA A 5 50.62 -50.04 16.91
C ALA A 5 52.13 -49.76 16.79
N GLU A 6 52.59 -49.19 15.66
CA GLU A 6 53.99 -48.78 15.47
C GLU A 6 54.07 -47.48 14.65
N PRO A 7 54.58 -46.38 15.21
CA PRO A 7 54.94 -46.16 16.63
C PRO A 7 53.71 -46.19 17.54
N ASP A 8 53.88 -46.48 18.84
CA ASP A 8 52.81 -46.54 19.85
C ASP A 8 52.18 -45.15 20.07
N LEU A 9 51.19 -44.82 19.24
CA LEU A 9 50.67 -43.46 19.14
C LEU A 9 49.16 -43.46 19.01
N LEU A 10 48.54 -42.50 19.66
CA LEU A 10 47.11 -42.35 19.68
C LEU A 10 46.72 -41.12 18.87
N VAL A 11 46.04 -41.34 17.75
CA VAL A 11 45.66 -40.29 16.80
C VAL A 11 44.21 -39.89 17.05
N PHE A 12 43.98 -38.58 17.20
CA PHE A 12 42.65 -38.00 17.21
C PHE A 12 42.39 -37.31 15.86
N LEU A 13 41.53 -37.91 15.06
CA LEU A 13 40.95 -37.27 13.89
C LEU A 13 39.54 -36.83 14.26
N GLY A 14 39.26 -35.56 14.05
CA GLY A 14 37.96 -34.96 14.28
C GLY A 14 37.83 -33.71 13.43
N SER A 15 36.60 -33.39 13.06
CA SER A 15 36.26 -32.13 12.42
C SER A 15 35.80 -31.12 13.46
N LEU A 16 36.01 -29.84 13.17
CA LEU A 16 35.56 -28.74 14.01
C LEU A 16 34.02 -28.71 14.01
N ARG A 17 33.40 -28.59 15.19
CA ARG A 17 31.95 -28.51 15.29
C ARG A 17 31.50 -27.05 15.22
N VAL A 18 31.34 -26.54 14.01
CA VAL A 18 30.86 -25.17 13.76
C VAL A 18 29.75 -25.19 12.71
N ALA A 19 28.66 -24.44 12.94
CA ALA A 19 27.47 -24.51 12.11
C ALA A 19 27.34 -23.37 11.08
N ASN A 20 27.89 -22.18 11.35
CA ASN A 20 27.75 -20.99 10.52
C ASN A 20 28.95 -20.03 10.68
N LEU A 21 29.04 -19.03 9.82
CA LEU A 21 30.15 -18.07 9.84
C LEU A 21 30.16 -17.19 11.11
N ASP A 22 29.00 -16.91 11.69
CA ASP A 22 28.90 -16.09 12.92
C ASP A 22 29.61 -16.79 14.09
N GLN A 23 29.39 -18.10 14.22
CA GLN A 23 30.04 -18.92 15.25
C GLN A 23 31.54 -19.08 14.98
N MET A 24 31.96 -19.22 13.71
CA MET A 24 33.39 -19.20 13.36
C MET A 24 34.06 -17.90 13.80
N GLN A 25 33.41 -16.76 13.59
CA GLN A 25 33.95 -15.46 14.02
C GLN A 25 34.05 -15.34 15.54
N GLN A 26 33.05 -15.85 16.28
CA GLN A 26 33.08 -15.87 17.76
C GLN A 26 34.21 -16.75 18.29
N ASP A 27 34.45 -17.89 17.65
CA ASP A 27 35.47 -18.87 18.03
C ASP A 27 36.86 -18.53 17.45
N SER A 28 37.01 -17.38 16.76
CA SER A 28 38.23 -16.94 16.08
C SER A 28 38.80 -17.97 15.08
N LEU A 29 37.91 -18.70 14.42
CA LEU A 29 38.20 -19.67 13.38
C LEU A 29 37.98 -19.07 12.00
N PHE A 30 38.83 -19.44 11.05
CA PHE A 30 38.74 -19.01 9.66
C PHE A 30 38.42 -20.20 8.75
N MET A 31 37.86 -19.88 7.58
CA MET A 31 37.52 -20.91 6.58
C MET A 31 38.76 -21.59 5.98
N SER A 32 39.94 -20.99 6.16
CA SER A 32 41.24 -21.58 5.84
C SER A 32 41.66 -22.69 6.81
N ASP A 33 41.12 -22.70 8.03
CA ASP A 33 41.47 -23.69 9.07
C ASP A 33 40.77 -25.03 8.86
N ILE A 34 39.76 -25.05 7.99
CA ILE A 34 38.97 -26.23 7.63
C ILE A 34 39.46 -26.77 6.27
N PRO A 35 39.93 -28.03 6.21
CA PRO A 35 40.35 -28.65 4.95
C PRO A 35 39.26 -28.65 3.88
N LEU A 36 39.63 -28.51 2.61
CA LEU A 36 38.69 -28.48 1.48
C LEU A 36 37.80 -29.72 1.38
N PHE A 37 38.31 -30.87 1.81
CA PHE A 37 37.62 -32.17 1.80
C PHE A 37 36.83 -32.46 3.09
N ASP A 38 36.83 -31.55 4.06
CA ASP A 38 36.04 -31.68 5.27
C ASP A 38 34.59 -31.25 5.01
N VAL A 39 33.65 -32.14 5.33
CA VAL A 39 32.20 -31.95 5.13
C VAL A 39 31.67 -30.73 5.90
N THR A 40 32.32 -30.35 7.00
CA THR A 40 31.94 -29.16 7.79
C THR A 40 32.01 -27.87 6.97
N ARG A 41 32.92 -27.79 5.99
CA ARG A 41 33.02 -26.63 5.09
C ARG A 41 31.80 -26.47 4.18
N GLU A 42 31.30 -27.58 3.65
CA GLU A 42 30.09 -27.60 2.81
C GLU A 42 28.86 -27.24 3.64
N LEU A 43 28.73 -27.81 4.85
CA LEU A 43 27.63 -27.52 5.77
C LEU A 43 27.54 -26.05 6.17
N ILE A 44 28.66 -25.41 6.51
CA ILE A 44 28.70 -23.99 6.89
C ILE A 44 28.24 -23.11 5.71
N THR A 45 28.68 -23.43 4.50
CA THR A 45 28.32 -22.69 3.29
C THR A 45 26.82 -22.80 3.00
N ILE A 46 26.26 -24.02 3.09
CA ILE A 46 24.83 -24.27 2.93
C ILE A 46 24.02 -23.50 3.97
N ASN A 47 24.40 -23.55 5.25
CA ASN A 47 23.70 -22.84 6.31
C ASN A 47 23.73 -21.32 6.10
N GLN A 48 24.87 -20.78 5.66
CA GLN A 48 24.99 -19.36 5.35
C GLN A 48 24.07 -18.95 4.20
N GLN A 49 24.03 -19.75 3.13
CA GLN A 49 23.17 -19.53 1.99
C GLN A 49 21.69 -19.59 2.39
N GLN A 50 21.28 -20.63 3.13
CA GLN A 50 19.90 -20.77 3.62
C GLN A 50 19.47 -19.58 4.48
N LYS A 51 20.36 -19.09 5.36
CA LYS A 51 20.09 -17.90 6.18
C LYS A 51 19.92 -16.64 5.32
N ALA A 52 20.77 -16.46 4.30
CA ALA A 52 20.67 -15.34 3.37
C ALA A 52 19.38 -15.40 2.55
N ASP A 53 19.06 -16.57 1.99
CA ASP A 53 17.85 -16.81 1.20
C ASP A 53 16.59 -16.59 2.03
N HIS A 54 16.56 -17.09 3.27
CA HIS A 54 15.44 -16.85 4.17
C HIS A 54 15.23 -15.35 4.43
N THR A 55 16.32 -14.63 4.71
CA THR A 55 16.27 -13.18 4.96
C THR A 55 15.77 -12.41 3.75
N ILE A 56 16.23 -12.76 2.54
CA ILE A 56 15.82 -12.13 1.28
C ILE A 56 14.33 -12.38 1.03
N ASN A 57 13.89 -13.63 1.15
CA ASN A 57 12.48 -14.00 0.93
C ASN A 57 11.56 -13.33 1.94
N GLN A 58 11.99 -13.22 3.21
CA GLN A 58 11.24 -12.50 4.23
C GLN A 58 11.06 -11.02 3.85
N LYS A 59 12.15 -10.32 3.53
CA LYS A 59 12.10 -8.91 3.11
C LYS A 59 11.26 -8.71 1.85
N LEU A 60 11.36 -9.63 0.89
CA LEU A 60 10.57 -9.60 -0.33
C LEU A 60 9.07 -9.72 -0.03
N ASN A 61 8.69 -10.64 0.84
CA ASN A 61 7.29 -10.84 1.22
C ASN A 61 6.74 -9.64 2.01
N GLU A 62 7.55 -9.08 2.92
CA GLU A 62 7.20 -7.86 3.66
C GLU A 62 7.00 -6.67 2.71
N ALA A 63 7.93 -6.44 1.78
CA ALA A 63 7.82 -5.38 0.77
C ALA A 63 6.59 -5.58 -0.14
N THR A 64 6.33 -6.81 -0.58
CA THR A 64 5.16 -7.15 -1.40
C THR A 64 3.85 -6.87 -0.66
N THR A 65 3.80 -7.23 0.62
CA THR A 65 2.64 -6.95 1.50
C THR A 65 2.44 -5.44 1.68
N GLN A 66 3.52 -4.69 1.87
CA GLN A 66 3.46 -3.23 1.98
C GLN A 66 2.98 -2.58 0.67
N LEU A 67 3.54 -2.99 -0.47
CA LEU A 67 3.11 -2.52 -1.78
C LEU A 67 1.64 -2.80 -2.04
N PHE A 68 1.16 -4.00 -1.68
CA PHE A 68 -0.25 -4.35 -1.81
C PHE A 68 -1.14 -3.42 -0.97
N LYS A 69 -0.78 -3.18 0.30
CA LYS A 69 -1.50 -2.24 1.18
C LYS A 69 -1.51 -0.81 0.63
N MET A 70 -0.38 -0.32 0.16
CA MET A 70 -0.27 1.02 -0.44
C MET A 70 -1.11 1.14 -1.71
N THR A 71 -1.10 0.11 -2.56
CA THR A 71 -1.90 0.07 -3.78
C THR A 71 -3.39 0.11 -3.48
N LEU A 72 -3.85 -0.66 -2.48
CA LEU A 72 -5.25 -0.62 -2.05
C LEU A 72 -5.66 0.75 -1.49
N ALA A 73 -4.84 1.35 -0.63
CA ALA A 73 -5.11 2.67 -0.07
C ALA A 73 -5.13 3.76 -1.17
N LEU A 74 -4.22 3.67 -2.14
CA LEU A 74 -4.19 4.57 -3.28
C LEU A 74 -5.44 4.44 -4.14
N GLU A 75 -5.91 3.21 -4.38
CA GLU A 75 -7.14 2.98 -5.16
C GLU A 75 -8.38 3.55 -4.44
N GLU A 76 -8.45 3.38 -3.12
CA GLU A 76 -9.55 3.95 -2.32
C GLU A 76 -9.57 5.49 -2.38
N GLU A 77 -8.40 6.14 -2.24
CA GLU A 77 -8.31 7.60 -2.35
C GLU A 77 -8.57 8.10 -3.78
N ARG A 78 -8.12 7.35 -4.82
CA ARG A 78 -8.49 7.64 -6.21
C ARG A 78 -9.98 7.55 -6.40
N GLN A 79 -10.64 6.52 -5.88
CA GLN A 79 -12.09 6.35 -6.03
C GLN A 79 -12.86 7.47 -5.35
N LYS A 80 -12.45 7.90 -4.14
CA LYS A 80 -13.04 9.06 -3.45
C LYS A 80 -12.90 10.34 -4.27
N THR A 81 -11.72 10.57 -4.82
CA THR A 81 -11.43 11.75 -5.65
C THR A 81 -12.25 11.74 -6.94
N ASP A 82 -12.30 10.60 -7.64
CA ASP A 82 -13.08 10.43 -8.87
C ASP A 82 -14.58 10.65 -8.58
N ASN A 83 -15.12 10.07 -7.50
CA ASN A 83 -16.52 10.26 -7.11
C ASN A 83 -16.85 11.73 -6.86
N LEU A 84 -15.99 12.46 -6.14
CA LEU A 84 -16.18 13.89 -5.89
C LEU A 84 -16.17 14.70 -7.20
N LEU A 85 -15.29 14.35 -8.13
CA LEU A 85 -15.22 15.01 -9.44
C LEU A 85 -16.53 14.84 -10.23
N TYR A 86 -17.12 13.65 -10.22
CA TYR A 86 -18.39 13.36 -10.91
C TYR A 86 -19.62 13.95 -10.20
N GLN A 87 -19.55 14.24 -8.91
CA GLN A 87 -20.62 14.92 -8.17
C GLN A 87 -20.67 16.43 -8.45
N MET A 88 -19.53 17.04 -8.79
CA MET A 88 -19.41 18.49 -8.94
C MET A 88 -19.51 18.98 -10.39
N LEU A 89 -19.29 18.09 -11.36
CA LEU A 89 -19.18 18.45 -12.78
C LEU A 89 -19.95 17.46 -13.66
N PRO A 90 -20.43 17.88 -14.85
CA PRO A 90 -21.00 16.95 -15.81
C PRO A 90 -19.98 15.88 -16.22
N LYS A 91 -20.43 14.64 -16.38
CA LYS A 91 -19.55 13.47 -16.67
C LYS A 91 -18.50 13.74 -17.75
N ARG A 92 -18.90 14.36 -18.86
CA ARG A 92 -17.99 14.67 -19.99
C ARG A 92 -16.84 15.61 -19.58
N VAL A 93 -17.13 16.62 -18.76
CA VAL A 93 -16.12 17.58 -18.27
C VAL A 93 -15.22 16.89 -17.24
N ALA A 94 -15.80 16.11 -16.32
CA ALA A 94 -15.04 15.32 -15.34
C ALA A 94 -14.07 14.33 -16.02
N GLU A 95 -14.51 13.59 -17.05
CA GLU A 95 -13.67 12.67 -17.81
C GLU A 95 -12.50 13.39 -18.51
N SER A 96 -12.77 14.54 -19.14
CA SER A 96 -11.74 15.35 -19.80
C SER A 96 -10.68 15.81 -18.79
N LEU A 97 -11.10 16.33 -17.63
CA LEU A 97 -10.18 16.75 -16.56
C LEU A 97 -9.40 15.58 -15.98
N ARG A 98 -10.03 14.42 -15.80
CA ARG A 98 -9.38 13.18 -15.32
C ARG A 98 -8.30 12.69 -16.28
N ASN A 99 -8.49 12.87 -17.58
CA ASN A 99 -7.52 12.53 -18.61
C ASN A 99 -6.41 13.59 -18.78
N GLY A 100 -6.48 14.71 -18.05
CA GLY A 100 -5.55 15.84 -18.18
C GLY A 100 -5.76 16.65 -19.46
N GLU A 101 -6.93 16.52 -20.09
CA GLU A 101 -7.30 17.26 -21.29
C GLU A 101 -7.77 18.67 -20.92
N ARG A 102 -7.56 19.60 -21.85
CA ARG A 102 -8.06 20.97 -21.70
C ARG A 102 -9.55 21.00 -22.02
N VAL A 103 -10.35 21.57 -21.11
CA VAL A 103 -11.78 21.81 -21.35
C VAL A 103 -11.95 23.19 -21.97
N ASP A 104 -12.36 23.23 -23.24
CA ASP A 104 -12.68 24.47 -23.94
C ASP A 104 -14.10 24.94 -23.63
N ALA A 105 -14.35 26.24 -23.79
CA ALA A 105 -15.67 26.82 -23.58
C ALA A 105 -16.65 26.34 -24.67
N GLU A 106 -17.76 25.73 -24.25
CA GLU A 106 -18.81 25.25 -25.15
C GLU A 106 -20.00 26.20 -25.20
N LYS A 107 -20.57 26.38 -26.40
CA LYS A 107 -21.82 27.11 -26.60
C LYS A 107 -22.93 26.10 -26.91
N PHE A 108 -23.94 26.07 -26.05
CA PHE A 108 -25.12 25.23 -26.24
C PHE A 108 -26.22 26.03 -26.95
N SER A 109 -26.81 25.45 -28.00
CA SER A 109 -27.85 26.11 -28.82
C SER A 109 -29.24 26.08 -28.17
N MET A 110 -29.51 25.09 -27.32
CA MET A 110 -30.81 24.87 -26.69
C MET A 110 -30.58 24.44 -25.24
N VAL A 111 -30.80 25.37 -24.31
CA VAL A 111 -30.71 25.14 -22.87
C VAL A 111 -31.92 25.76 -22.18
N THR A 112 -32.37 25.11 -21.12
CA THR A 112 -33.42 25.63 -20.23
C THR A 112 -32.82 25.75 -18.85
N VAL A 113 -32.96 26.90 -18.21
CA VAL A 113 -32.41 27.17 -16.87
C VAL A 113 -33.57 27.43 -15.91
N LEU A 114 -33.56 26.73 -14.77
CA LEU A 114 -34.53 26.94 -13.69
C LEU A 114 -33.86 27.76 -12.58
N PHE A 115 -34.51 28.83 -12.16
CA PHE A 115 -34.15 29.59 -10.96
C PHE A 115 -35.24 29.39 -9.91
N SER A 116 -34.85 29.06 -8.70
CA SER A 116 -35.75 28.88 -7.56
C SER A 116 -35.18 29.64 -6.36
N ASP A 117 -36.05 30.31 -5.61
CA ASP A 117 -35.71 31.08 -4.42
C ASP A 117 -36.67 30.72 -3.26
N ILE A 118 -36.19 30.88 -2.03
CA ILE A 118 -36.98 30.65 -0.82
C ILE A 118 -37.58 31.99 -0.37
N VAL A 119 -38.89 32.11 -0.51
CA VAL A 119 -39.62 33.31 -0.08
C VAL A 119 -39.46 33.51 1.43
N GLY A 120 -39.06 34.71 1.85
CA GLY A 120 -38.94 35.06 3.27
C GLY A 120 -37.73 34.44 3.97
N PHE A 121 -36.72 33.98 3.23
CA PHE A 121 -35.52 33.35 3.80
C PHE A 121 -34.83 34.21 4.87
N THR A 122 -34.77 35.53 4.68
CA THR A 122 -34.19 36.47 5.66
C THR A 122 -34.94 36.44 7.00
N ASP A 123 -36.27 36.40 6.98
CA ASP A 123 -37.09 36.37 8.19
C ASP A 123 -36.93 35.02 8.91
N ILE A 124 -36.92 33.91 8.14
CA ILE A 124 -36.68 32.56 8.66
C ILE A 124 -35.32 32.49 9.36
N CYS A 125 -34.27 33.04 8.75
CA CYS A 125 -32.93 33.07 9.35
C CYS A 125 -32.86 33.95 10.60
N SER A 126 -33.60 35.06 10.63
CA SER A 126 -33.61 35.98 11.77
C SER A 126 -34.30 35.40 13.01
N GLY A 127 -35.30 34.54 12.81
CA GLY A 127 -36.10 33.94 13.88
C GLY A 127 -35.66 32.53 14.32
N SER A 128 -34.67 31.93 13.64
CA SER A 128 -34.28 30.53 13.85
C SER A 128 -32.83 30.39 14.32
N SER A 129 -32.50 29.26 14.97
CA SER A 129 -31.10 28.96 15.26
C SER A 129 -30.35 28.57 13.97
N PRO A 130 -29.04 28.83 13.88
CA PRO A 130 -28.23 28.43 12.72
C PRO A 130 -28.34 26.94 12.39
N GLU A 131 -28.42 26.08 13.41
CA GLU A 131 -28.54 24.63 13.22
C GLU A 131 -29.87 24.25 12.56
N ALA A 132 -30.97 24.92 12.94
CA ALA A 132 -32.29 24.69 12.36
C ALA A 132 -32.33 25.12 10.88
N VAL A 133 -31.70 26.25 10.55
CA VAL A 133 -31.59 26.75 9.17
C VAL A 133 -30.77 25.77 8.31
N ILE A 134 -29.62 25.32 8.80
CA ILE A 134 -28.76 24.35 8.09
C ILE A 134 -29.51 23.04 7.86
N THR A 135 -30.24 22.56 8.87
CA THR A 135 -31.04 21.32 8.77
C THR A 135 -32.11 21.46 7.68
N MET A 136 -32.84 22.58 7.66
CA MET A 136 -33.84 22.86 6.63
C MET A 136 -33.23 22.88 5.21
N LEU A 137 -32.12 23.60 5.03
CA LEU A 137 -31.45 23.69 3.73
C LEU A 137 -30.95 22.32 3.25
N ASN A 138 -30.32 21.55 4.14
CA ASN A 138 -29.87 20.20 3.83
C ASN A 138 -31.03 19.31 3.38
N SER A 139 -32.18 19.36 4.04
CA SER A 139 -33.35 18.60 3.63
C SER A 139 -33.87 19.01 2.25
N ILE A 140 -33.94 20.31 1.95
CA ILE A 140 -34.41 20.82 0.67
C ILE A 140 -33.46 20.39 -0.46
N PHE A 141 -32.15 20.62 -0.32
CA PHE A 141 -31.18 20.28 -1.36
C PHE A 141 -31.03 18.78 -1.56
N THR A 142 -31.10 17.97 -0.49
CA THR A 142 -31.09 16.50 -0.63
C THR A 142 -32.29 16.00 -1.45
N LEU A 143 -33.47 16.58 -1.24
CA LEU A 143 -34.66 16.24 -2.02
C LEU A 143 -34.52 16.69 -3.49
N PHE A 144 -33.96 17.88 -3.72
CA PHE A 144 -33.69 18.33 -5.09
C PHE A 144 -32.70 17.42 -5.81
N ASP A 145 -31.58 17.08 -5.17
CA ASP A 145 -30.55 16.21 -5.74
C ASP A 145 -31.12 14.82 -6.10
N GLN A 146 -32.00 14.27 -5.26
CA GLN A 146 -32.68 13.01 -5.56
C GLN A 146 -33.59 13.14 -6.80
N HIS A 147 -34.32 14.24 -6.94
CA HIS A 147 -35.21 14.46 -8.08
C HIS A 147 -34.45 14.78 -9.37
N THR A 148 -33.36 15.56 -9.31
CA THR A 148 -32.52 15.87 -10.48
C THR A 148 -31.86 14.61 -11.02
N GLU A 149 -31.41 13.70 -10.14
CA GLU A 149 -30.86 12.41 -10.53
C GLU A 149 -31.90 11.52 -11.25
N VAL A 150 -33.12 11.42 -10.72
CA VAL A 150 -34.22 10.65 -11.34
C VAL A 150 -34.61 11.20 -12.71
N HIS A 151 -34.66 12.53 -12.84
CA HIS A 151 -35.06 13.18 -14.09
C HIS A 151 -33.89 13.42 -15.06
N GLN A 152 -32.67 13.01 -14.70
CA GLN A 152 -31.44 13.21 -15.49
C GLN A 152 -31.21 14.67 -15.88
N VAL A 153 -31.56 15.58 -14.97
CA VAL A 153 -31.30 17.01 -15.10
C VAL A 153 -30.02 17.32 -14.32
N TYR A 154 -29.17 18.15 -14.90
CA TYR A 154 -27.99 18.69 -14.23
C TYR A 154 -28.35 20.02 -13.54
#